data_AF-A0A3D6BGG9-F1
#
_entry.id   AF-A0A3D6BGG9-F1
#
_cell.length_a   1.000
_cell.length_b   1.000
_cell.length_c   1.000
_cell.angle_alpha   90.00
_cell.angle_beta   90.00
_cell.angle_gamma   90.00
#
_symmetry.space_group_name_H-M   'P 1'
#
loop_
_entity.id
_entity.type
_entity.pdbx_description
1 polymer ?
#
loop_
_entity_poly.entity_id
_entity_poly.type
_entity_poly.pdbx_seq_one_letter_code
_entity_poly.pdbx_strand_id
1 'polypeptide(L)'
;MKIFLSIFLTFFLYSFAIAQCQCPSCGGSGWISQYNTCSKCGGTGGESCMRCNGNGTELCNQCFGSGSVNVRCGNCGGSGEDGDATCSVCGGNGTVSETCISCDGMGRWNCGRCGGTGQETCSLCGGNGEKEWQYPCGTCGQTGQVDCGN
;
A
#
# COMPACT_ATOMS: atom_id res chain seq x y z
N MET A 1 7.74 59.15 -40.30
CA MET A 1 7.34 58.74 -38.94
C MET A 1 5.88 58.28 -38.82
N LYS A 2 4.91 58.84 -39.58
CA LYS A 2 3.49 58.46 -39.50
C LYS A 2 3.17 57.03 -40.00
N ILE A 3 3.89 56.54 -41.01
CA ILE A 3 3.68 55.21 -41.60
C ILE A 3 4.11 54.07 -40.63
N PHE A 4 5.25 54.23 -39.96
CA PHE A 4 5.73 53.25 -38.98
C PHE A 4 4.85 53.15 -37.74
N LEU A 5 4.31 54.28 -37.24
CA LEU A 5 3.36 54.28 -36.12
C LEU A 5 2.04 53.59 -36.49
N SER A 6 1.59 53.74 -37.74
CA SER A 6 0.36 53.11 -38.24
C SER A 6 0.50 51.59 -38.41
N ILE A 7 1.65 51.10 -38.88
CA ILE A 7 1.93 49.66 -39.00
C ILE A 7 2.08 49.02 -37.61
N PHE A 8 2.68 49.73 -36.65
CA PHE A 8 2.82 49.27 -35.27
C PHE A 8 1.47 49.21 -34.54
N LEU A 9 0.59 50.20 -34.75
CA LEU A 9 -0.77 50.23 -34.22
C LEU A 9 -1.67 49.19 -34.86
N THR A 10 -1.57 48.94 -36.18
CA THR A 10 -2.33 47.85 -36.79
C THR A 10 -1.83 46.50 -36.32
N PHE A 11 -0.51 46.28 -36.15
CA PHE A 11 0.02 45.05 -35.54
C PHE A 11 -0.47 44.86 -34.10
N PHE A 12 -0.44 45.93 -33.29
CA PHE A 12 -0.95 45.90 -31.91
C PHE A 12 -2.46 45.62 -31.86
N LEU A 13 -3.25 46.21 -32.76
CA LEU A 13 -4.70 46.01 -32.82
C LEU A 13 -5.10 44.66 -33.45
N TYR A 14 -4.30 44.12 -34.40
CA TYR A 14 -4.48 42.78 -34.96
C TYR A 14 -4.13 41.68 -33.94
N SER A 15 -3.14 41.95 -33.08
CA SER A 15 -2.77 41.07 -31.95
C SER A 15 -3.84 41.03 -30.85
N PHE A 16 -4.71 42.05 -30.80
CA PHE A 16 -5.82 42.15 -29.83
C PHE A 16 -7.14 41.54 -30.33
N ALA A 17 -7.18 40.95 -31.54
CA ALA A 17 -8.41 40.50 -32.18
C ALA A 17 -8.60 38.97 -32.26
N ILE A 18 -7.73 38.17 -31.65
CA ILE A 18 -7.99 36.72 -31.51
C ILE A 18 -8.83 36.51 -30.25
N ALA A 19 -10.14 36.37 -30.41
CA ALA A 19 -11.03 36.03 -29.30
C ALA A 19 -10.70 34.61 -28.81
N GLN A 20 -10.02 34.52 -27.66
CA GLN A 20 -9.77 33.26 -26.96
C GLN A 20 -11.01 32.89 -26.15
N CYS A 21 -11.62 31.73 -26.40
CA CYS A 21 -12.63 31.20 -25.47
C CYS A 21 -12.05 30.10 -24.59
N GLN A 22 -12.78 29.86 -23.51
CA GLN A 22 -12.63 28.67 -22.70
C GLN A 22 -12.75 27.41 -23.56
N CYS A 23 -11.75 26.54 -23.51
CA CYS A 23 -11.78 25.26 -24.20
C CYS A 23 -12.89 24.38 -23.58
N PRO A 24 -13.92 24.00 -24.35
CA PRO A 24 -15.05 23.24 -23.81
C PRO A 24 -14.65 21.83 -23.37
N SER A 25 -13.65 21.22 -24.03
CA SER A 25 -13.17 19.87 -23.72
C SER A 25 -12.57 19.71 -22.31
N CYS A 26 -12.02 20.79 -21.75
CA CYS A 26 -11.42 20.79 -20.41
C CYS A 26 -12.06 21.81 -19.48
N GLY A 27 -13.17 22.43 -19.89
CA GLY A 27 -13.82 23.49 -19.15
C GLY A 27 -12.86 24.61 -18.74
N GLY A 28 -11.87 24.95 -19.57
CA GLY A 28 -10.92 26.03 -19.27
C GLY A 28 -9.74 25.68 -18.38
N SER A 29 -9.71 24.48 -17.80
CA SER A 29 -8.62 24.10 -16.89
C SER A 29 -7.31 23.80 -17.61
N GLY A 30 -7.39 23.41 -18.89
CA GLY A 30 -6.26 22.84 -19.62
C GLY A 30 -6.03 21.35 -19.34
N TRP A 31 -6.81 20.74 -18.44
CA TRP A 31 -6.65 19.36 -18.00
C TRP A 31 -7.97 18.58 -18.11
N ILE A 32 -7.86 17.28 -18.33
CA ILE A 32 -8.99 16.36 -18.25
C ILE A 32 -8.76 15.38 -17.10
N SER A 33 -9.77 15.21 -16.26
CA SER A 33 -9.77 14.21 -15.20
C SER A 33 -10.26 12.88 -15.75
N GLN A 34 -9.53 11.80 -15.49
CA GLN A 34 -9.97 10.44 -15.78
C GLN A 34 -9.68 9.53 -14.59
N TYR A 35 -10.60 8.59 -14.34
CA TYR A 35 -10.41 7.52 -13.38
C TYR A 35 -9.79 6.33 -14.11
N ASN A 36 -8.62 5.91 -13.67
CA ASN A 36 -7.95 4.71 -14.19
C ASN A 36 -7.65 3.75 -13.05
N THR A 37 -7.41 2.49 -13.41
CA THR A 37 -6.91 1.47 -12.49
C THR A 37 -5.70 2.02 -11.73
N CYS A 38 -5.73 1.91 -10.40
CA CYS A 38 -4.64 2.33 -9.56
C CYS A 38 -3.40 1.49 -9.87
N SER A 39 -2.38 2.12 -10.45
CA SER A 39 -1.14 1.45 -10.85
C SER A 39 -0.38 0.85 -9.67
N LYS A 40 -0.49 1.45 -8.48
CA LYS A 40 0.19 1.00 -7.26
C LYS A 40 -0.31 -0.37 -6.79
N CYS A 41 -1.63 -0.60 -6.82
CA CYS A 41 -2.23 -1.88 -6.40
C CYS A 41 -2.76 -2.73 -7.56
N GLY A 42 -2.54 -2.31 -8.81
CA GLY A 42 -3.07 -3.03 -9.98
C GLY A 42 -4.60 -3.17 -9.98
N GLY A 43 -5.33 -2.27 -9.31
CA GLY A 43 -6.79 -2.31 -9.22
C GLY A 43 -7.38 -3.11 -8.06
N THR A 44 -6.58 -3.78 -7.24
CA THR A 44 -7.11 -4.61 -6.13
C THR A 44 -7.63 -3.78 -4.96
N GLY A 45 -7.21 -2.52 -4.85
CA GLY A 45 -7.47 -1.68 -3.68
C GLY A 45 -6.59 -2.00 -2.46
N GLY A 46 -5.82 -3.08 -2.49
CA GLY A 46 -4.99 -3.53 -1.37
C GLY A 46 -3.57 -3.89 -1.79
N GLU A 47 -2.62 -3.68 -0.88
CA GLU A 47 -1.23 -4.09 -1.04
C GLU A 47 -0.88 -5.14 0.02
N SER A 48 0.00 -6.07 -0.32
CA SER A 48 0.48 -7.06 0.65
C SER A 48 1.11 -6.35 1.85
N CYS A 49 0.68 -6.73 3.06
CA CYS A 49 1.26 -6.19 4.29
C CYS A 49 2.75 -6.53 4.33
N MET A 50 3.59 -5.51 4.29
CA MET A 50 5.05 -5.68 4.23
C MET A 50 5.63 -6.29 5.51
N ARG A 51 4.95 -6.16 6.65
CA ARG A 51 5.43 -6.71 7.93
C ARG A 51 5.36 -8.25 7.95
N CYS A 52 4.30 -8.82 7.39
CA CYS A 52 4.12 -10.28 7.31
C CYS A 52 4.27 -10.85 5.89
N ASN A 53 4.70 -10.02 4.93
CA ASN A 53 4.80 -10.36 3.50
C ASN A 53 3.53 -11.03 2.95
N GLY A 54 2.35 -10.49 3.30
CA GLY A 54 1.08 -11.05 2.82
C GLY A 54 0.52 -12.23 3.63
N ASN A 55 1.28 -12.83 4.55
CA ASN A 55 0.85 -14.05 5.25
C ASN A 55 -0.24 -13.84 6.31
N GLY A 56 -0.50 -12.60 6.70
CA GLY A 56 -1.40 -12.26 7.81
C GLY A 56 -0.87 -12.68 9.20
N THR A 57 0.25 -13.38 9.29
CA THR A 57 0.75 -13.93 10.56
C THR A 57 2.23 -13.66 10.80
N GLU A 58 2.62 -13.67 12.07
CA GLU A 58 4.00 -13.61 12.55
C GLU A 58 4.32 -14.85 13.38
N LEU A 59 5.57 -15.31 13.36
CA LEU A 59 5.99 -16.43 14.18
C LEU A 59 5.96 -16.04 15.67
N CYS A 60 5.48 -16.95 16.51
CA CYS A 60 5.70 -16.84 17.94
C CYS A 60 7.20 -17.00 18.21
N ASN A 61 7.82 -15.97 18.78
CA ASN A 61 9.24 -15.94 19.07
C ASN A 61 9.66 -16.88 20.21
N GLN A 62 8.74 -17.29 21.09
CA GLN A 62 9.05 -18.19 22.19
C GLN A 62 9.20 -19.64 21.76
N CYS A 63 8.39 -20.08 20.79
CA CYS A 63 8.43 -21.46 20.28
C CYS A 63 8.91 -21.54 18.82
N PHE A 64 9.30 -20.42 18.21
CA PHE A 64 9.78 -20.32 16.83
C PHE A 64 8.87 -21.01 15.80
N GLY A 65 7.55 -20.95 15.99
CA GLY A 65 6.59 -21.59 15.09
C GLY A 65 6.18 -23.02 15.44
N SER A 66 6.80 -23.67 16.41
CA SER A 66 6.48 -25.07 16.75
C SER A 66 5.13 -25.24 17.45
N GLY A 67 4.65 -24.20 18.17
CA GLY A 67 3.51 -24.29 19.08
C GLY A 67 3.85 -24.91 20.44
N SER A 68 5.09 -25.35 20.66
CA SER A 68 5.50 -26.01 21.90
C SER A 68 6.89 -25.61 22.37
N VAL A 69 7.12 -25.64 23.67
CA VAL A 69 8.42 -25.39 24.30
C VAL A 69 8.85 -26.60 25.12
N ASN A 70 10.14 -26.91 25.11
CA ASN A 70 10.68 -27.93 26.00
C ASN A 70 10.98 -27.30 27.35
N VAL A 71 10.35 -27.82 28.40
CA VAL A 71 10.58 -27.36 29.78
C VAL A 71 11.25 -28.46 30.59
N ARG A 72 11.91 -28.05 31.67
CA ARG A 72 12.54 -28.97 32.62
C ARG A 72 11.48 -29.87 33.23
N CYS A 73 11.68 -31.18 33.18
CA CYS A 73 10.76 -32.12 33.79
C CYS A 73 10.78 -31.95 35.31
N GLY A 74 9.63 -31.61 35.90
CA GLY A 74 9.49 -31.37 37.34
C GLY A 74 9.73 -32.62 38.19
N ASN A 75 9.31 -33.80 37.70
CA ASN A 75 9.38 -35.04 38.48
C ASN A 75 10.79 -35.54 38.75
N CYS A 76 11.69 -35.43 37.77
CA CYS A 76 13.11 -35.75 37.96
C CYS A 76 13.97 -34.50 38.20
N GLY A 77 13.34 -33.34 38.38
CA GLY A 77 14.04 -32.07 38.45
C GLY A 77 15.05 -31.89 37.31
N GLY A 78 14.76 -32.38 36.11
CA GLY A 78 15.61 -32.26 34.92
C GLY A 78 16.75 -33.27 34.75
N SER A 79 16.95 -34.21 35.67
CA SER A 79 18.04 -35.21 35.55
C SER A 79 17.75 -36.27 34.50
N GLY A 80 16.48 -36.57 34.24
CA GLY A 80 16.06 -37.75 33.48
C GLY A 80 15.91 -39.01 34.33
N GLU A 81 16.21 -38.94 35.63
CA GLU A 81 16.25 -40.08 36.56
C GLU A 81 15.37 -39.82 37.79
N ASP A 82 14.69 -40.86 38.27
CA ASP A 82 13.90 -40.88 39.49
C ASP A 82 14.44 -42.00 40.39
N GLY A 83 15.38 -41.65 41.29
CA GLY A 83 16.22 -42.62 41.99
C GLY A 83 17.19 -43.33 41.04
N ASP A 84 17.28 -44.66 41.15
CA ASP A 84 18.11 -45.51 40.28
C ASP A 84 17.40 -45.88 38.95
N ALA A 85 16.22 -45.32 38.67
CA ALA A 85 15.42 -45.63 37.49
C ALA A 85 15.32 -44.45 36.53
N THR A 86 15.11 -44.74 35.25
CA THR A 86 14.77 -43.72 34.25
C THR A 86 13.42 -43.08 34.59
N CYS A 87 13.36 -41.75 34.60
CA CYS A 87 12.13 -41.02 34.84
C CYS A 87 11.10 -41.32 33.75
N SER A 88 9.99 -41.95 34.13
CA SER A 88 8.92 -42.39 33.21
C SER A 88 8.21 -41.24 32.50
N VAL A 89 8.16 -40.05 33.13
CA VAL A 89 7.44 -38.89 32.58
C VAL A 89 8.18 -38.23 31.42
N CYS A 90 9.51 -38.13 31.50
CA CYS A 90 10.32 -37.58 30.41
C CYS A 90 11.02 -38.65 29.57
N GLY A 91 10.87 -39.93 29.94
CA GLY A 91 11.54 -41.05 29.28
C GLY A 91 13.07 -40.93 29.30
N GLY A 92 13.64 -40.31 30.34
CA GLY A 92 15.08 -40.08 30.44
C GLY A 92 15.60 -38.78 29.80
N ASN A 93 14.78 -38.01 29.08
CA ASN A 93 15.24 -36.79 28.42
C ASN A 93 15.49 -35.60 29.36
N GLY A 94 15.03 -35.68 30.61
CA GLY A 94 15.08 -34.57 31.56
C GLY A 94 14.16 -33.38 31.21
N THR A 95 13.47 -33.44 30.07
CA THR A 95 12.57 -32.38 29.60
C THR A 95 11.26 -32.97 29.09
N VAL A 96 10.21 -32.16 29.11
CA VAL A 96 8.89 -32.48 28.53
C VAL A 96 8.46 -31.36 27.60
N SER A 97 7.73 -31.71 26.54
CA SER A 97 7.18 -30.73 25.60
C SER A 97 5.86 -30.22 26.16
N GLU A 98 5.77 -28.91 26.36
CA GLU A 98 4.55 -28.24 26.80
C GLU A 98 4.05 -27.28 25.71
N THR A 99 2.74 -27.10 25.68
CA THR A 99 2.12 -26.11 24.79
C THR A 99 2.69 -24.73 25.08
N CYS A 100 3.09 -24.02 24.03
CA CYS A 100 3.57 -22.65 24.18
C CYS A 100 2.40 -21.76 24.58
N ILE A 101 2.32 -21.44 25.88
CA ILE A 101 1.28 -20.59 26.46
C ILE A 101 1.25 -19.23 25.78
N SER A 102 2.42 -18.70 25.40
CA SER A 102 2.44 -17.41 24.74
C SER A 102 1.55 -17.40 23.54
N CYS A 103 1.56 -18.40 22.65
CA CYS A 103 0.72 -18.42 21.44
C CYS A 103 -0.42 -19.43 21.48
N ASP A 104 -0.82 -19.89 22.67
CA ASP A 104 -1.85 -20.92 22.88
C ASP A 104 -1.66 -22.17 21.99
N GLY A 105 -0.40 -22.54 21.73
CA GLY A 105 -0.07 -23.68 20.88
C GLY A 105 -0.14 -23.45 19.37
N MET A 106 -0.55 -22.28 18.90
CA MET A 106 -0.68 -21.99 17.47
C MET A 106 0.66 -21.82 16.75
N GLY A 107 1.73 -21.55 17.50
CA GLY A 107 3.06 -21.25 16.97
C GLY A 107 3.17 -19.87 16.30
N ARG A 108 2.06 -19.13 16.15
CA ARG A 108 1.97 -17.89 15.39
C ARG A 108 0.99 -16.92 16.01
N TRP A 109 1.10 -15.67 15.56
CA TRP A 109 0.21 -14.55 15.89
C TRP A 109 -0.37 -13.95 14.64
N ASN A 110 -1.56 -13.36 14.75
CA ASN A 110 -2.02 -12.43 13.74
C ASN A 110 -1.04 -11.25 13.67
N CYS A 111 -0.66 -10.87 12.46
CA CYS A 111 0.20 -9.72 12.25
C CYS A 111 -0.54 -8.46 12.71
N GLY A 112 -0.04 -7.82 13.77
CA GLY A 112 -0.71 -6.67 14.38
C GLY A 112 -0.88 -5.48 13.43
N ARG A 113 -0.04 -5.37 12.38
CA ARG A 113 -0.13 -4.27 11.41
C ARG A 113 -1.33 -4.39 10.47
N CYS A 114 -1.67 -5.60 10.04
CA CYS A 114 -2.81 -5.85 9.16
C CYS A 114 -3.98 -6.56 9.86
N GLY A 115 -3.90 -6.75 11.17
CA GLY A 115 -4.96 -7.42 11.94
C GLY A 115 -5.22 -8.87 11.52
N GLY A 116 -4.26 -9.54 10.88
CA GLY A 116 -4.44 -10.91 10.39
C GLY A 116 -4.79 -11.04 8.91
N THR A 117 -5.14 -9.96 8.20
CA THR A 117 -5.64 -10.04 6.81
C THR A 117 -4.54 -10.33 5.80
N GLY A 118 -3.30 -10.00 6.13
CA GLY A 118 -2.18 -10.02 5.19
C GLY A 118 -2.19 -8.86 4.19
N GLN A 119 -3.16 -7.94 4.26
CA GLN A 119 -3.29 -6.83 3.33
C GLN A 119 -3.44 -5.49 4.05
N GLU A 120 -2.93 -4.44 3.41
CA GLU A 120 -3.13 -3.05 3.80
C GLU A 120 -3.88 -2.32 2.69
N THR A 121 -4.75 -1.39 3.07
CA THR A 121 -5.44 -0.54 2.11
C THR A 121 -4.42 0.25 1.30
N CYS A 122 -4.54 0.22 -0.03
CA CYS A 122 -3.66 0.97 -0.90
C CYS A 122 -3.87 2.47 -0.67
N SER A 123 -2.83 3.14 -0.16
CA SER A 123 -2.90 4.56 0.21
C SER A 123 -3.14 5.50 -0.97
N LEU A 124 -2.75 5.08 -2.19
CA LEU A 124 -2.90 5.91 -3.38
C LEU A 124 -4.38 6.08 -3.79
N CYS A 125 -5.14 5.00 -3.70
CA CYS A 125 -6.54 4.95 -4.12
C CYS A 125 -7.53 4.85 -2.96
N GLY A 126 -7.05 4.69 -1.72
CA GLY A 126 -7.90 4.59 -0.54
C GLY A 126 -8.74 3.32 -0.48
N GLY A 127 -8.37 2.27 -1.23
CA GLY A 127 -9.04 0.98 -1.19
C GLY A 127 -10.00 0.68 -2.34
N ASN A 128 -10.35 1.67 -3.16
CA ASN A 128 -11.32 1.49 -4.25
C ASN A 128 -10.73 0.82 -5.51
N GLY A 129 -9.40 0.74 -5.63
CA GLY A 129 -8.73 0.22 -6.83
C GLY A 129 -8.60 1.23 -7.99
N GLU A 130 -9.08 2.46 -7.85
CA GLU A 130 -9.09 3.47 -8.92
C GLU A 130 -8.55 4.81 -8.45
N LYS A 131 -7.83 5.51 -9.33
CA LYS A 131 -7.30 6.85 -9.03
C LYS A 131 -7.63 7.82 -10.15
N GLU A 132 -8.07 9.01 -9.76
CA GLU A 132 -8.21 10.16 -10.65
C GLU A 132 -6.83 10.69 -11.04
N TRP A 133 -6.61 10.84 -12.34
CA TRP A 133 -5.41 11.42 -12.93
C TRP A 133 -5.78 12.60 -13.81
N GLN A 134 -4.92 13.63 -13.78
CA GLN A 134 -5.04 14.78 -14.66
C GLN A 134 -4.16 14.55 -15.89
N TYR A 135 -4.79 14.56 -17.06
CA TYR A 135 -4.10 14.48 -18.34
C TYR A 135 -4.17 15.82 -19.06
N PRO A 136 -3.12 16.20 -19.79
CA PRO A 136 -3.12 17.43 -20.55
C PRO A 136 -4.22 17.39 -21.60
N CYS A 137 -5.01 18.46 -21.69
CA CYS A 137 -6.04 18.56 -22.72
C CYS A 137 -5.36 18.78 -24.08
N GLY A 138 -5.43 17.76 -24.94
CA GLY A 138 -4.85 17.80 -26.28
C GLY A 138 -5.49 18.85 -27.20
N THR A 139 -6.75 19.23 -26.94
CA THR A 139 -7.48 20.23 -27.75
C THR A 139 -6.89 21.63 -27.61
N CYS A 140 -6.48 22.02 -26.40
CA CYS A 140 -5.97 23.37 -26.13
C CYS A 140 -4.48 23.38 -25.76
N GLY A 141 -3.77 22.24 -25.85
CA GLY A 141 -2.36 22.17 -25.46
C GLY A 141 -2.09 22.64 -24.02
N GLN A 142 -2.98 22.33 -23.08
CA GLN A 142 -2.95 22.76 -21.67
C GLN A 142 -3.19 24.25 -21.37
N THR A 143 -3.45 25.09 -22.37
CA THR A 143 -3.72 26.52 -22.10
C THR A 143 -5.10 26.77 -21.47
N GLY A 144 -6.03 25.81 -21.62
CA GLY A 144 -7.43 26.00 -21.28
C GLY A 144 -8.19 26.89 -22.27
N GLN A 145 -7.55 27.35 -23.33
CA GLN A 145 -8.11 28.31 -24.29
C GLN A 145 -7.97 27.82 -25.73
N VAL A 146 -8.94 28.18 -26.58
CA VAL A 146 -8.92 27.92 -28.03
C VAL A 146 -9.31 29.18 -28.79
N ASP A 147 -8.78 29.32 -30.02
CA ASP A 147 -9.17 30.39 -30.93
C ASP A 147 -10.65 30.23 -31.33
N CYS A 148 -11.46 31.25 -31.05
CA CYS A 148 -12.88 31.30 -31.43
C CYS A 148 -13.17 32.29 -32.55
N GLY A 149 -12.14 32.80 -33.21
CA GLY A 149 -12.29 33.64 -34.41
C GLY A 149 -12.57 32.78 -35.63
N ASN A 150 -13.68 33.05 -36.31
CA ASN A 150 -14.10 32.43 -37.58
C ASN A 150 -12.99 32.39 -38.64
#